data_AF-A0A072NV02-F1
#
_entry.id   AF-A0A072NV02-F1
#
_cell.length_a   1.000
_cell.length_b   1.000
_cell.length_c   1.000
_cell.angle_alpha   90.00
_cell.angle_beta   90.00
_cell.angle_gamma   90.00
#
_symmetry.space_group_name_H-M   'P 1'
#
loop_
_entity.id
_entity.type
_entity.pdbx_description
1 polymer ?
#
loop_
_entity_poly.entity_id
_entity_poly.type
_entity_poly.pdbx_seq_one_letter_code
_entity_poly.pdbx_strand_id
1 'polypeptide(L)'
;MLHISDPSQSFRFYIDFMGMSLIFTLNTGPFVVYYLAYPGQNDRSPADIAKSMSSRAGLLELVHVPRSERNEGFSGLGDHTFLNRGFGHLGFCVPSVEETLKRARSEGWTVLKATNDVSLNAMDLSESRTSTPLHPDFLVSFRQVGFISDPDGAFKAGESPMKFGYPGLGLLHIKAKADPGVDTSFHSLSTVL
;
A
#
# COMPACT_ATOMS: atom_id res chain seq x y z
N MET A 1 9.31 -3.63 2.62
CA MET A 1 8.85 -4.48 3.74
C MET A 1 7.73 -3.75 4.48
N LEU A 2 6.60 -4.41 4.71
CA LEU A 2 5.50 -3.90 5.54
C LEU A 2 5.28 -4.85 6.72
N HIS A 3 5.05 -4.30 7.91
CA HIS A 3 4.65 -5.09 9.07
C HIS A 3 3.14 -5.28 9.05
N ILE A 4 2.70 -6.51 9.29
CA ILE A 4 1.28 -6.88 9.25
C ILE A 4 0.84 -7.52 10.56
N SER A 5 -0.35 -7.14 11.03
CA SER A 5 -0.91 -7.65 12.29
C SER A 5 -1.53 -9.05 12.14
N ASP A 6 -2.14 -9.35 10.98
CA ASP A 6 -2.83 -10.60 10.68
C ASP A 6 -2.59 -11.04 9.22
N PRO A 7 -1.83 -12.12 8.99
CA PRO A 7 -1.54 -12.59 7.63
C PRO A 7 -2.78 -13.01 6.85
N SER A 8 -3.83 -13.48 7.52
CA SER A 8 -5.06 -13.90 6.84
C SER A 8 -5.77 -12.72 6.21
N GLN A 9 -5.88 -11.60 6.95
CA GLN A 9 -6.47 -10.37 6.44
C GLN A 9 -5.58 -9.73 5.37
N SER A 10 -4.26 -9.73 5.55
CA SER A 10 -3.34 -9.23 4.54
C SER A 10 -3.39 -10.05 3.25
N PHE A 11 -3.57 -11.38 3.31
CA PHE A 11 -3.75 -12.21 2.12
C PHE A 11 -5.07 -11.93 1.41
N ARG A 12 -6.17 -11.81 2.15
CA ARG A 12 -7.46 -11.36 1.58
C ARG A 12 -7.32 -10.06 0.79
N PHE A 13 -6.48 -9.12 1.27
CA PHE A 13 -6.25 -7.86 0.59
C PHE A 13 -5.26 -7.98 -0.58
N TYR A 14 -4.02 -8.39 -0.32
CA TYR A 14 -2.94 -8.35 -1.32
C TYR A 14 -3.03 -9.48 -2.35
N ILE A 15 -3.56 -10.65 -1.98
CA ILE A 15 -3.69 -11.80 -2.87
C ILE A 15 -5.06 -11.78 -3.53
N ASP A 16 -6.15 -11.89 -2.77
CA ASP A 16 -7.47 -12.08 -3.36
C ASP A 16 -8.00 -10.81 -4.04
N PHE A 17 -7.89 -9.66 -3.36
CA PHE A 17 -8.39 -8.39 -3.90
C PHE A 17 -7.41 -7.75 -4.91
N MET A 18 -6.14 -7.60 -4.54
CA MET A 18 -5.13 -6.94 -5.37
C MET A 18 -4.51 -7.85 -6.44
N GLY A 19 -4.63 -9.18 -6.32
CA GLY A 19 -4.19 -10.12 -7.36
C GLY A 19 -2.69 -10.46 -7.36
N MET A 20 -1.99 -10.25 -6.24
CA MET A 20 -0.61 -10.72 -6.09
C MET A 20 -0.59 -12.22 -5.78
N SER A 21 0.55 -12.87 -6.00
CA SER A 21 0.78 -14.28 -5.66
C SER A 21 1.77 -14.39 -4.51
N LEU A 22 1.47 -15.23 -3.51
CA LEU A 22 2.45 -15.67 -2.52
C LEU A 22 3.50 -16.55 -3.19
N ILE A 23 4.75 -16.09 -3.22
CA ILE A 23 5.87 -16.80 -3.85
C ILE A 23 6.39 -17.86 -2.89
N PHE A 24 6.80 -17.45 -1.69
CA PHE A 24 7.24 -18.32 -0.63
C PHE A 24 7.09 -17.64 0.74
N THR A 25 7.16 -18.47 1.77
CA THR A 25 7.15 -18.06 3.17
C THR A 25 8.50 -18.43 3.78
N LEU A 26 9.10 -17.49 4.49
CA LEU A 26 10.31 -17.69 5.27
C LEU A 26 9.98 -17.58 6.75
N ASN A 27 10.05 -18.70 7.46
CA ASN A 27 9.97 -18.71 8.92
C ASN A 27 11.37 -18.46 9.49
N THR A 28 11.57 -17.33 10.16
CA THR A 28 12.87 -16.96 10.74
C THR A 28 13.00 -17.39 12.20
N GLY A 29 11.92 -17.90 12.81
CA GLY A 29 11.78 -18.13 14.24
C GLY A 29 10.87 -17.08 14.87
N PRO A 30 11.40 -15.90 15.27
CA PRO A 30 10.63 -14.89 15.97
C PRO A 30 9.62 -14.15 15.07
N PHE A 31 9.76 -14.25 13.75
CA PHE A 31 8.81 -13.69 12.80
C PHE A 31 8.71 -14.54 11.54
N VAL A 32 7.66 -14.29 10.78
CA VAL A 32 7.41 -14.94 9.49
C VAL A 32 7.37 -13.87 8.42
N VAL A 33 8.09 -14.12 7.32
CA VAL A 33 8.12 -13.23 6.17
C VAL A 33 7.39 -13.89 5.01
N TYR A 34 6.46 -13.16 4.40
CA TYR A 34 5.72 -13.57 3.21
C TYR A 34 6.17 -12.72 2.03
N TYR A 35 6.68 -13.36 0.98
CA TYR A 35 7.08 -12.68 -0.25
C TYR A 35 6.00 -12.80 -1.31
N LEU A 36 5.50 -11.66 -1.76
CA LEU A 36 4.43 -11.53 -2.74
C LEU A 36 4.94 -10.84 -4.00
N ALA A 37 4.40 -11.22 -5.15
CA ALA A 37 4.60 -10.47 -6.40
C ALA A 37 3.45 -10.70 -7.39
N TYR A 38 3.35 -9.83 -8.39
CA TYR A 38 2.46 -10.10 -9.52
C TYR A 38 3.02 -11.20 -10.41
N PRO A 39 2.18 -12.17 -10.85
CA PRO A 39 2.57 -13.13 -11.87
C PRO A 39 2.79 -12.42 -13.21
N GLY A 40 3.84 -12.82 -13.91
CA GLY A 40 4.12 -12.42 -15.28
C GLY A 40 3.42 -13.35 -16.28
N GLN A 41 3.40 -12.96 -17.56
CA GLN A 41 2.66 -13.70 -18.61
C GLN A 41 3.06 -15.18 -18.73
N ASN A 42 4.33 -15.49 -18.47
CA ASN A 42 4.88 -16.85 -18.59
C ASN A 42 4.89 -17.63 -17.28
N ASP A 43 4.54 -16.99 -16.16
CA ASP A 43 4.49 -17.69 -14.88
C ASP A 43 3.24 -18.59 -14.85
N ARG A 44 3.41 -19.83 -14.41
CA ARG A 44 2.32 -20.80 -14.23
C ARG A 44 2.17 -21.23 -12.78
N SER A 45 3.17 -20.94 -11.96
CA SER A 45 3.21 -21.28 -10.54
C SER A 45 4.03 -20.27 -9.75
N PRO A 46 3.86 -20.20 -8.41
CA PRO A 46 4.75 -19.45 -7.53
C PRO A 46 6.24 -19.79 -7.71
N ALA A 47 6.55 -21.05 -8.04
CA ALA A 47 7.93 -21.49 -8.29
C ALA A 47 8.54 -20.83 -9.54
N ASP A 48 7.76 -20.52 -10.57
CA ASP A 48 8.26 -19.81 -11.75
C ASP A 48 8.58 -18.35 -11.43
N ILE A 49 7.74 -17.72 -10.61
CA ILE A 49 7.99 -16.37 -10.09
C ILE A 49 9.29 -16.36 -9.27
N ALA A 50 9.49 -17.35 -8.39
CA ALA A 50 10.68 -17.47 -7.55
C ALA A 50 12.00 -17.53 -8.33
N LYS A 51 12.03 -18.25 -9.47
CA LYS A 51 13.23 -18.39 -10.33
C LYS A 51 13.76 -17.05 -10.85
N SER A 52 12.87 -16.06 -11.00
CA SER A 52 13.19 -14.74 -11.56
C SER A 52 13.13 -13.61 -10.52
N MET A 53 13.06 -13.96 -9.22
CA MET A 53 12.77 -13.01 -8.16
C MET A 53 13.78 -11.86 -8.09
N SER A 54 15.09 -12.15 -8.17
CA SER A 54 16.14 -11.13 -8.06
C SER A 54 16.09 -10.05 -9.15
N SER A 55 15.50 -10.38 -10.31
CA SER A 55 15.33 -9.46 -11.45
C SER A 55 13.92 -8.88 -11.58
N ARG A 56 13.00 -9.25 -10.68
CA ARG A 56 11.58 -8.88 -10.78
C ARG A 56 11.31 -7.55 -10.07
N ALA A 57 10.60 -6.66 -10.75
CA ALA A 57 10.06 -5.44 -10.14
C ALA A 57 8.76 -5.73 -9.36
N GLY A 58 8.49 -4.94 -8.31
CA GLY A 58 7.21 -5.00 -7.58
C GLY A 58 7.09 -6.18 -6.61
N LEU A 59 8.19 -6.60 -5.99
CA LEU A 59 8.15 -7.53 -4.85
C LEU A 59 7.64 -6.81 -3.61
N LEU A 60 6.70 -7.43 -2.91
CA LEU A 60 6.22 -6.97 -1.62
C LEU A 60 6.56 -8.00 -0.55
N GLU A 61 7.18 -7.52 0.51
CA GLU A 61 7.57 -8.33 1.66
C GLU A 61 6.69 -7.95 2.84
N LEU A 62 5.91 -8.90 3.34
CA LEU A 62 5.06 -8.75 4.52
C LEU A 62 5.67 -9.48 5.71
N VAL A 63 5.83 -8.80 6.84
CA VAL A 63 6.43 -9.37 8.06
C VAL A 63 5.39 -9.47 9.15
N HIS A 64 5.18 -10.68 9.62
CA HIS A 64 4.28 -10.97 10.72
C HIS A 64 5.06 -11.46 11.95
N VAL A 65 4.83 -10.81 13.09
CA VAL A 65 5.35 -11.27 14.38
C VAL A 65 4.20 -11.95 15.14
N PRO A 66 4.25 -13.28 15.38
CA PRO A 66 3.21 -14.01 16.10
C PRO A 66 2.94 -13.39 17.48
N ARG A 67 1.69 -13.47 17.94
CA ARG A 67 1.31 -12.92 19.26
C ARG A 67 2.08 -13.55 20.42
N SER A 68 2.45 -14.81 20.32
CA SER A 68 3.28 -15.50 21.33
C SER A 68 4.67 -14.88 21.49
N GLU A 69 5.21 -14.29 20.41
CA GLU A 69 6.53 -13.63 20.40
C GLU A 69 6.43 -12.14 20.78
N ARG A 70 5.22 -11.63 21.02
CA ARG A 70 4.97 -10.25 21.44
C ARG A 70 4.95 -10.17 22.97
N ASN A 71 6.06 -9.76 23.58
CA ASN A 71 6.08 -9.36 25.00
C ASN A 71 5.17 -8.13 25.22
N GLU A 72 4.74 -7.85 26.47
CA GLU A 72 3.85 -6.72 26.82
C GLU A 72 4.39 -5.32 26.45
N GLY A 73 5.63 -5.23 25.96
CA GLY A 73 6.25 -4.01 25.40
C GLY A 73 6.71 -4.13 23.94
N PHE A 74 6.30 -5.17 23.19
CA PHE A 74 6.72 -5.34 21.80
C PHE A 74 5.92 -4.41 20.88
N SER A 75 6.51 -3.27 20.52
CA SER A 75 5.96 -2.29 19.57
C SER A 75 6.23 -2.63 18.09
N GLY A 76 6.74 -3.82 17.78
CA GLY A 76 7.20 -4.20 16.44
C GLY A 76 8.72 -4.19 16.31
N LEU A 77 9.25 -4.69 15.19
CA LEU A 77 10.64 -4.41 14.81
C LEU A 77 10.73 -2.94 14.40
N GLY A 78 11.06 -2.08 15.36
CA GLY A 78 11.25 -0.66 15.17
C GLY A 78 10.39 0.12 16.12
N ASP A 79 10.82 0.25 17.38
CA ASP A 79 10.29 1.24 18.34
C ASP A 79 10.66 2.66 17.90
N HIS A 80 10.20 3.00 16.70
CA HIS A 80 10.32 4.27 16.03
C HIS A 80 9.22 5.14 16.60
N THR A 81 9.51 5.73 17.76
CA THR A 81 8.88 6.95 18.29
C THR A 81 9.04 8.17 17.36
N PHE A 82 9.32 7.94 16.08
CA PHE A 82 9.40 8.94 15.03
C PHE A 82 7.99 9.32 14.60
N LEU A 83 7.45 10.34 15.27
CA LEU A 83 6.49 11.31 14.76
C LEU A 83 6.23 11.18 13.24
N ASN A 84 5.16 10.50 12.83
CA ASN A 84 4.40 10.62 11.57
C ASN A 84 5.14 11.08 10.28
N ARG A 85 6.41 10.71 10.05
CA ARG A 85 7.22 11.22 8.91
C ARG A 85 7.97 10.13 8.15
N GLY A 86 7.53 8.88 8.27
CA GLY A 86 8.10 7.75 7.57
C GLY A 86 7.43 7.48 6.23
N PHE A 87 7.41 6.20 5.85
CA PHE A 87 6.74 5.67 4.67
C PHE A 87 5.28 6.16 4.55
N GLY A 88 4.88 6.66 3.37
CA GLY A 88 3.55 7.21 3.14
C GLY A 88 2.53 6.20 2.59
N HIS A 89 2.83 5.59 1.45
CA HIS A 89 1.92 4.66 0.77
C HIS A 89 2.62 3.78 -0.26
N LEU A 90 1.99 2.66 -0.62
CA LEU A 90 2.37 1.88 -1.81
C LEU A 90 1.57 2.33 -3.02
N GLY A 91 2.19 2.27 -4.21
CA GLY A 91 1.56 2.64 -5.46
C GLY A 91 1.26 1.47 -6.38
N PHE A 92 0.01 1.36 -6.84
CA PHE A 92 -0.44 0.31 -7.75
C PHE A 92 -1.02 0.88 -9.04
N CYS A 93 -0.59 0.34 -10.17
CA CYS A 93 -1.15 0.63 -11.47
C CYS A 93 -2.25 -0.38 -11.81
N VAL A 94 -3.48 0.08 -12.03
CA VAL A 94 -4.63 -0.77 -12.37
C VAL A 94 -5.23 -0.38 -13.73
N PRO A 95 -5.98 -1.27 -14.40
CA PRO A 95 -6.65 -0.92 -15.65
C PRO A 95 -7.69 0.19 -15.52
N SER A 96 -8.46 0.20 -14.42
CA SER A 96 -9.46 1.23 -14.12
C SER A 96 -9.50 1.50 -12.62
N VAL A 97 -9.23 2.76 -12.23
CA VAL A 97 -9.29 3.18 -10.82
C VAL A 97 -10.72 3.13 -10.31
N GLU A 98 -11.68 3.61 -11.09
CA GLU A 98 -13.08 3.68 -10.68
C GLU A 98 -13.68 2.30 -10.39
N GLU A 99 -13.46 1.33 -11.29
CA GLU A 99 -13.91 -0.05 -11.08
C GLU A 99 -13.19 -0.72 -9.90
N THR A 100 -11.90 -0.42 -9.70
CA THR A 100 -11.16 -0.93 -8.55
C THR A 100 -11.72 -0.38 -7.23
N LEU A 101 -12.01 0.91 -7.16
CA LEU A 101 -12.61 1.54 -5.98
C LEU A 101 -14.03 1.01 -5.72
N LYS A 102 -14.81 0.77 -6.78
CA LYS A 102 -16.15 0.18 -6.67
C LYS A 102 -16.09 -1.24 -6.12
N ARG A 103 -15.20 -2.09 -6.66
CA ARG A 103 -14.96 -3.45 -6.16
C ARG A 103 -14.51 -3.44 -4.70
N ALA A 104 -13.62 -2.51 -4.33
CA ALA A 104 -13.20 -2.36 -2.95
C ALA A 104 -14.38 -2.12 -2.00
N ARG A 105 -15.26 -1.15 -2.33
CA ARG A 105 -16.44 -0.88 -1.52
C ARG A 105 -17.37 -2.09 -1.41
N SER A 106 -17.58 -2.83 -2.51
CA SER A 106 -18.44 -4.02 -2.49
C SER A 106 -17.85 -5.18 -1.66
N GLU A 107 -16.53 -5.27 -1.57
CA GLU A 107 -15.84 -6.28 -0.76
C GLU A 107 -15.58 -5.82 0.69
N GLY A 108 -16.02 -4.61 1.06
CA GLY A 108 -15.92 -4.07 2.42
C GLY A 108 -14.60 -3.37 2.74
N TRP A 109 -13.77 -3.09 1.74
CA TRP A 109 -12.52 -2.34 1.92
C TRP A 109 -12.77 -0.83 2.03
N THR A 110 -12.03 -0.17 2.92
CA THR A 110 -12.17 1.27 3.17
C THR A 110 -11.54 2.08 2.04
N VAL A 111 -12.36 2.82 1.30
CA VAL A 111 -11.90 3.80 0.31
C VAL A 111 -11.71 5.15 1.01
N LEU A 112 -10.46 5.59 1.13
CA LEU A 112 -10.07 6.84 1.78
C LEU A 112 -10.22 8.04 0.85
N LYS A 113 -10.00 7.84 -0.46
CA LYS A 113 -10.10 8.90 -1.46
C LYS A 113 -10.69 8.35 -2.75
N ALA A 114 -11.70 9.05 -3.27
CA ALA A 114 -12.24 8.79 -4.60
C ALA A 114 -11.46 9.53 -5.71
N THR A 115 -11.67 9.12 -6.95
CA THR A 115 -11.29 9.94 -8.10
C THR A 115 -12.01 11.29 -8.05
N ASN A 116 -11.39 12.32 -8.61
CA ASN A 116 -11.84 13.72 -8.63
C ASN A 116 -11.88 14.45 -7.28
N ASP A 117 -11.69 13.77 -6.16
CA ASP A 117 -11.42 14.44 -4.89
C ASP A 117 -10.01 15.05 -4.92
N VAL A 118 -9.92 16.37 -4.83
CA VAL A 118 -8.66 17.13 -4.77
C VAL A 118 -8.60 18.03 -3.54
N SER A 119 -9.41 17.71 -2.52
CA SER A 119 -9.41 18.45 -1.26
C SER A 119 -8.08 18.32 -0.53
N LEU A 120 -7.74 19.33 0.29
CA LEU A 120 -6.54 19.28 1.13
C LEU A 120 -6.59 18.10 2.11
N ASN A 121 -7.79 17.76 2.62
CA ASN A 121 -7.99 16.61 3.47
C ASN A 121 -7.65 15.29 2.75
N ALA A 122 -7.99 15.15 1.47
CA ALA A 122 -7.60 13.99 0.66
C ALA A 122 -6.08 13.88 0.45
N MET A 123 -5.33 14.95 0.70
CA MET A 123 -3.87 15.01 0.64
C MET A 123 -3.21 14.94 2.03
N ASP A 124 -3.99 14.75 3.10
CA ASP A 124 -3.54 14.86 4.49
C ASP A 124 -2.86 16.22 4.79
N LEU A 125 -3.36 17.27 4.14
CA LEU A 125 -2.92 18.66 4.34
C LEU A 125 -3.99 19.44 5.11
N SER A 126 -3.55 20.24 6.08
CA SER A 126 -4.40 21.20 6.76
C SER A 126 -4.28 22.58 6.12
N GLU A 127 -5.36 23.36 6.13
CA GLU A 127 -5.37 24.75 5.62
C GLU A 127 -4.33 25.63 6.33
N SER A 128 -4.03 25.33 7.61
CA SER A 128 -2.99 26.01 8.39
C SER A 128 -1.55 25.76 7.90
N ARG A 129 -1.34 24.78 7.01
CA ARG A 129 -0.03 24.40 6.46
C ARG A 129 0.16 24.80 5.00
N THR A 130 -0.85 25.40 4.38
CA THR A 130 -0.84 25.74 2.95
C THR A 130 -1.07 27.24 2.75
N SER A 131 0.02 28.00 2.59
CA SER A 131 -0.05 29.42 2.20
C SER A 131 -0.06 29.61 0.67
N THR A 132 0.38 28.59 -0.08
CA THR A 132 0.49 28.63 -1.54
C THR A 132 -0.57 27.72 -2.18
N PRO A 133 -1.27 28.15 -3.24
CA PRO A 133 -2.16 27.29 -4.00
C PRO A 133 -1.43 26.09 -4.62
N LEU A 134 -2.14 24.97 -4.76
CA LEU A 134 -1.63 23.79 -5.47
C LEU A 134 -1.46 24.09 -6.96
N HIS A 135 -0.37 23.57 -7.54
CA HIS A 135 -0.11 23.74 -8.97
C HIS A 135 -1.20 23.04 -9.82
N PRO A 136 -1.72 23.66 -10.89
CA PRO A 136 -2.77 23.07 -11.72
C PRO A 136 -2.43 21.67 -12.27
N ASP A 137 -1.20 21.46 -12.72
CA ASP A 137 -0.77 20.15 -13.27
C ASP A 137 -0.78 19.03 -12.22
N PHE A 138 -0.52 19.38 -10.96
CA PHE A 138 -0.63 18.43 -9.86
C PHE A 138 -2.08 18.01 -9.66
N LEU A 139 -3.03 18.94 -9.71
CA LEU A 139 -4.47 18.65 -9.58
C LEU A 139 -4.97 17.73 -10.71
N VAL A 140 -4.49 17.93 -11.94
CA VAL A 140 -4.82 17.07 -13.08
C VAL A 140 -4.37 15.63 -12.85
N SER A 141 -3.22 15.44 -12.21
CA SER A 141 -2.70 14.12 -11.87
C SER A 141 -3.41 13.52 -10.66
N PHE A 142 -3.62 14.31 -9.60
CA PHE A 142 -4.15 13.86 -8.32
C PHE A 142 -5.62 13.46 -8.40
N ARG A 143 -6.43 14.13 -9.24
CA ARG A 143 -7.83 13.75 -9.48
C ARG A 143 -7.97 12.34 -10.07
N GLN A 144 -6.94 11.80 -10.72
CA GLN A 144 -6.98 10.47 -11.33
C GLN A 144 -6.58 9.35 -10.37
N VAL A 145 -6.22 9.68 -9.12
CA VAL A 145 -5.74 8.73 -8.11
C VAL A 145 -6.86 8.42 -7.11
N GLY A 146 -6.98 7.15 -6.74
CA GLY A 146 -7.80 6.70 -5.62
C GLY A 146 -6.94 6.20 -4.47
N PHE A 147 -7.46 6.23 -3.24
CA PHE A 147 -6.80 5.60 -2.08
C PHE A 147 -7.70 4.60 -1.40
N ILE A 148 -7.12 3.44 -1.10
CA ILE A 148 -7.75 2.35 -0.36
C ILE A 148 -6.87 2.06 0.85
N SER A 149 -7.49 1.77 1.99
CA SER A 149 -6.76 1.26 3.14
C SER A 149 -6.60 -0.25 3.04
N ASP A 150 -5.41 -0.75 3.32
CA ASP A 150 -5.22 -2.16 3.66
C ASP A 150 -5.77 -2.47 5.08
N PRO A 151 -5.73 -3.74 5.53
CA PRO A 151 -6.24 -4.14 6.84
C PRO A 151 -5.55 -3.45 8.03
N ASP A 152 -4.29 -3.06 7.89
CA ASP A 152 -3.48 -2.46 8.95
C ASP A 152 -3.56 -0.92 8.95
N GLY A 153 -4.00 -0.29 7.86
CA GLY A 153 -4.15 1.17 7.71
C GLY A 153 -5.53 1.73 8.09
N ALA A 154 -6.53 0.88 8.34
CA ALA A 154 -7.92 1.34 8.45
C ALA A 154 -8.20 1.88 9.86
N PHE A 155 -8.44 3.20 9.96
CA PHE A 155 -8.97 3.79 11.19
C PHE A 155 -10.38 3.26 11.45
N LYS A 156 -10.57 2.43 12.47
CA LYS A 156 -11.91 2.07 12.96
C LYS A 156 -12.47 3.23 13.79
N ALA A 157 -13.56 3.83 13.30
CA ALA A 157 -14.25 4.90 14.02
C ALA A 157 -14.76 4.41 15.39
N GLY A 158 -14.35 5.08 16.48
CA GLY A 158 -14.78 4.78 17.85
C GLY A 158 -13.85 3.86 18.64
N GLU A 159 -12.85 3.25 18.01
CA GLU A 159 -11.76 2.60 18.75
C GLU A 159 -10.68 3.66 19.05
N SER A 160 -10.19 3.73 20.29
CA SER A 160 -8.97 4.51 20.56
C SER A 160 -7.90 4.02 19.59
N PRO A 161 -7.04 4.90 19.01
CA PRO A 161 -5.96 4.45 18.15
C PRO A 161 -5.31 3.26 18.85
N MET A 162 -5.38 2.08 18.23
CA MET A 162 -4.91 0.85 18.88
C MET A 162 -3.54 1.21 19.46
N LYS A 163 -3.37 1.03 20.77
CA LYS A 163 -2.12 1.35 21.48
C LYS A 163 -0.90 0.58 20.93
N PHE A 164 -1.13 -0.29 19.95
CA PHE A 164 -0.15 -1.02 19.18
C PHE A 164 -0.57 -1.00 17.70
N GLY A 165 0.00 -0.09 16.91
CA GLY A 165 -0.25 0.04 15.48
C GLY A 165 -0.12 1.48 15.01
N TYR A 166 0.89 1.76 14.21
CA TYR A 166 1.18 3.10 13.67
C TYR A 166 -0.02 3.65 12.88
N PRO A 167 -0.54 4.85 13.20
CA PRO A 167 -1.45 5.54 12.31
C PRO A 167 -0.68 5.96 11.04
N GLY A 168 -0.95 5.31 9.91
CA GLY A 168 -0.47 5.74 8.58
C GLY A 168 0.28 4.70 7.74
N LEU A 169 0.66 3.55 8.30
CA LEU A 169 1.28 2.47 7.53
C LEU A 169 0.21 1.57 6.92
N GLY A 170 -0.42 2.00 5.83
CA GLY A 170 -1.42 1.18 5.14
C GLY A 170 -2.21 1.88 4.03
N LEU A 171 -1.84 3.12 3.68
CA LEU A 171 -2.42 3.78 2.52
C LEU A 171 -1.90 3.14 1.23
N LEU A 172 -2.85 2.77 0.38
CA LEU A 172 -2.62 2.34 -0.98
C LEU A 172 -3.00 3.47 -1.93
N HIS A 173 -2.07 4.01 -2.70
CA HIS A 173 -2.45 4.80 -3.87
C HIS A 173 -2.68 3.85 -5.05
N ILE A 174 -3.74 4.10 -5.80
CA ILE A 174 -4.03 3.38 -7.03
C ILE A 174 -4.16 4.40 -8.16
N LYS A 175 -3.38 4.18 -9.22
CA LYS A 175 -3.38 5.00 -10.44
C LYS A 175 -3.76 4.14 -11.64
N ALA A 176 -4.46 4.71 -12.61
CA ALA A 176 -4.72 4.02 -13.87
C ALA A 176 -3.39 3.80 -14.62
N LYS A 177 -3.22 2.63 -15.25
CA LYS A 177 -2.17 2.45 -16.26
C LYS A 177 -2.43 3.45 -17.39
N ALA A 178 -1.40 4.17 -17.82
CA ALA A 178 -1.51 5.09 -18.93
C ALA A 178 -2.05 4.37 -20.18
N ASP A 179 -2.99 5.02 -20.87
CA ASP A 179 -3.44 4.60 -22.19
C ASP A 179 -2.24 4.70 -23.16
N PRO A 180 -1.87 3.65 -23.93
CA PRO A 180 -0.69 3.65 -24.79
C PRO A 180 -0.60 4.77 -25.86
N GLY A 181 -1.63 5.61 -25.99
CA GLY A 181 -1.64 6.79 -26.86
C GLY A 181 -1.46 8.14 -26.15
N VAL A 182 -1.36 8.17 -24.83
CA VAL A 182 -1.10 9.40 -24.06
C VAL A 182 0.37 9.43 -23.69
N ASP A 183 1.10 10.43 -24.18
CA ASP A 183 2.49 10.67 -23.78
C ASP A 183 2.55 10.93 -22.28
N THR A 184 2.98 9.92 -21.53
CA THR A 184 3.26 10.02 -20.09
C THR A 184 4.75 10.17 -19.82
N SER A 185 5.49 10.87 -20.69
CA SER A 185 6.89 11.26 -20.47
C SER A 185 7.04 12.25 -19.31
N PHE A 186 6.61 11.85 -18.12
CA PHE A 186 7.25 12.30 -16.90
C PHE A 186 8.67 11.76 -16.97
N HIS A 187 9.62 12.65 -17.25
CA HIS A 187 11.02 12.40 -16.99
C HIS A 187 11.12 11.87 -15.57
N SER A 188 11.51 10.61 -15.46
CA SER A 188 12.04 10.03 -14.24
C SER A 188 13.03 11.05 -13.66
N LEU A 189 12.66 11.72 -12.56
CA LEU A 189 13.65 12.33 -11.67
C LEU A 189 14.36 11.21 -10.90
N SER A 190 14.97 10.29 -11.66
CA SER A 190 16.09 9.49 -11.22
C SER A 190 17.31 10.39 -11.33
N THR A 191 17.74 10.94 -10.20
CA THR A 191 19.13 11.20 -9.79
C THR A 191 19.10 12.35 -8.77
N VAL A 192 19.03 12.02 -7.49
CA VAL A 192 20.02 12.47 -6.49
C VAL A 192 20.14 11.33 -5.45
N LEU A 193 21.01 10.38 -5.76
CA LEU A 193 21.91 9.75 -4.78
C LEU A 193 23.30 9.78 -5.40
#